data_AF-A0A2E6HNS6-F1
#
_entry.id   AF-A0A2E6HNS6-F1
#
_cell.length_a   1.000
_cell.length_b   1.000
_cell.length_c   1.000
_cell.angle_alpha   90.00
_cell.angle_beta   90.00
_cell.angle_gamma   90.00
#
_symmetry.space_group_name_H-M   'P 1'
#
loop_
_entity.id
_entity.type
_entity.pdbx_description
1 polymer ?
#
loop_
_entity_poly.entity_id
_entity_poly.type
_entity_poly.pdbx_seq_one_letter_code
_entity_poly.pdbx_strand_id
1 'polypeptide(L)'
;MLINRTDDKPWDAQIAYRLIYPLRNTFVTPNYLTSLRLIFGILAGVFFALGEYKYSNAGAFCFVISNFLDHADGELARLKNQVTSEGHIFDLISDALVNIFLFLGLGIGLMQTSLGVYASLMGVIAGSSVAAIFFMRNSIEKNIGKKNARQPHKSGIEAEDVLYTLPLITYFQLDYYFLFTATLGAPIFCIYVIKDYIRLKN
;
A
#
# COMPACT_ATOMS: atom_id res chain seq x y z
N MET A 1 29.49 -16.75 8.82
CA MET A 1 28.35 -17.32 8.07
C MET A 1 27.85 -16.25 7.12
N LEU A 2 28.21 -16.35 5.85
CA LEU A 2 27.92 -15.35 4.82
C LEU A 2 26.47 -15.50 4.32
N ILE A 3 25.90 -14.37 3.96
CA ILE A 3 24.51 -14.12 3.59
C ILE A 3 24.11 -14.97 2.38
N ASN A 4 23.13 -15.86 2.55
CA ASN A 4 22.31 -16.40 1.46
C ASN A 4 20.93 -15.75 1.58
N ARG A 5 20.68 -14.64 0.85
CA ARG A 5 19.41 -13.89 0.86
C ARG A 5 19.11 -13.29 -0.52
N THR A 6 18.86 -14.08 -1.55
CA THR A 6 18.51 -13.49 -2.87
C THR A 6 17.22 -13.95 -3.53
N ASP A 7 16.54 -15.01 -3.11
CA ASP A 7 15.55 -15.58 -4.05
C ASP A 7 14.07 -15.29 -3.72
N ASP A 8 13.76 -14.62 -2.60
CA ASP A 8 12.42 -14.69 -2.01
C ASP A 8 11.84 -13.37 -1.45
N LYS A 9 12.49 -12.23 -1.71
CA LYS A 9 12.00 -10.91 -1.28
C LYS A 9 11.65 -10.03 -2.49
N PRO A 10 10.51 -9.31 -2.44
CA PRO A 10 10.15 -8.29 -3.42
C PRO A 10 11.28 -7.28 -3.66
N TRP A 11 11.32 -6.71 -4.87
CA TRP A 11 12.39 -5.80 -5.28
C TRP A 11 12.40 -4.50 -4.47
N ASP A 12 11.23 -3.95 -4.22
CA ASP A 12 11.02 -2.76 -3.42
C ASP A 12 11.49 -2.97 -1.97
N ALA A 13 11.20 -4.13 -1.36
CA ALA A 13 11.70 -4.50 -0.03
C ALA A 13 13.23 -4.61 0.01
N GLN A 14 13.87 -5.07 -1.08
CA GLN A 14 15.33 -5.10 -1.17
C GLN A 14 15.94 -3.69 -1.26
N ILE A 15 15.31 -2.80 -2.01
CA ILE A 15 15.72 -1.40 -2.14
C ILE A 15 15.54 -0.67 -0.81
N ALA A 16 14.39 -0.85 -0.17
CA ALA A 16 14.08 -0.31 1.16
C ALA A 16 15.11 -0.74 2.20
N TYR A 17 15.47 -2.03 2.21
CA TYR A 17 16.53 -2.55 3.08
C TYR A 17 17.87 -1.83 2.88
N ARG A 18 18.31 -1.64 1.63
CA ARG A 18 19.60 -0.98 1.34
C ARG A 18 19.61 0.48 1.79
N LEU A 19 18.49 1.19 1.61
CA LEU A 19 18.36 2.59 1.98
C LEU A 19 18.20 2.80 3.49
N ILE A 20 17.56 1.86 4.20
CA ILE A 20 17.36 1.95 5.65
C ILE A 20 18.55 1.39 6.46
N TYR A 21 19.43 0.60 5.84
CA TYR A 21 20.59 0.02 6.50
C TYR A 21 21.47 1.03 7.27
N PRO A 22 21.79 2.23 6.73
CA PRO A 22 22.55 3.25 7.46
C PRO A 22 21.83 3.75 8.72
N LEU A 23 20.50 3.71 8.75
CA LEU A 23 19.68 4.18 9.86
C LEU A 23 19.64 3.19 11.04
N ARG A 24 20.22 1.98 10.89
CA ARG A 24 20.29 0.95 11.93
C ARG A 24 20.84 1.45 13.26
N ASN A 25 21.86 2.32 13.24
CA ASN A 25 22.53 2.82 14.44
C ASN A 25 22.04 4.21 14.89
N THR A 26 20.95 4.71 14.29
CA THR A 26 20.36 6.02 14.64
C THR A 26 19.22 5.88 15.65
N PHE A 27 18.74 7.00 16.21
CA PHE A 27 17.58 7.04 17.11
C PHE A 27 16.22 6.86 16.42
N VAL A 28 16.18 6.77 15.08
CA VAL A 28 14.94 6.61 14.32
C VAL A 28 14.25 5.28 14.67
N THR A 29 13.01 5.32 15.13
CA THR A 29 12.23 4.12 15.47
C THR A 29 11.37 3.67 14.29
N PRO A 30 10.99 2.36 14.21
CA PRO A 30 10.05 1.89 13.20
C PRO A 30 8.72 2.67 13.21
N ASN A 31 8.13 2.88 14.39
CA ASN A 31 6.88 3.65 14.53
C ASN A 31 6.99 5.09 14.01
N TYR A 32 8.18 5.70 14.03
CA TYR A 32 8.39 7.02 13.43
C TYR A 32 8.26 6.96 11.90
N LEU A 33 8.79 5.92 11.26
CA LEU A 33 8.63 5.70 9.82
C LEU A 33 7.17 5.40 9.45
N THR A 34 6.49 4.57 10.23
CA THR A 34 5.04 4.32 10.07
C THR A 34 4.22 5.60 10.19
N SER A 35 4.59 6.49 11.12
CA SER A 35 3.94 7.81 11.26
C SER A 35 4.18 8.71 10.05
N LEU A 36 5.42 8.73 9.53
CA LEU A 36 5.73 9.46 8.30
C LEU A 36 4.97 8.91 7.11
N ARG A 37 4.89 7.59 6.97
CA ARG A 37 4.08 6.91 5.96
C ARG A 37 2.65 7.43 5.98
N LEU A 38 2.02 7.43 7.15
CA LEU A 38 0.64 7.90 7.31
C LEU A 38 0.49 9.37 6.89
N ILE A 39 1.41 10.24 7.31
CA ILE A 39 1.42 11.66 6.91
C ILE A 39 1.50 11.79 5.38
N PHE A 40 2.46 11.11 4.74
CA PHE A 40 2.62 11.17 3.29
C PHE A 40 1.41 10.59 2.53
N GLY A 41 0.77 9.54 3.05
CA GLY A 41 -0.42 8.97 2.43
C GLY A 41 -1.67 9.84 2.58
N ILE A 42 -1.85 10.51 3.73
CA ILE A 42 -2.92 11.51 3.89
C ILE A 42 -2.68 12.69 2.95
N LEU A 43 -1.44 13.21 2.88
CA LEU A 43 -1.07 14.29 1.95
C LEU A 43 -1.33 13.89 0.50
N ALA A 44 -1.05 12.63 0.13
CA ALA A 44 -1.37 12.12 -1.19
C ALA A 44 -2.88 12.21 -1.48
N GLY A 45 -3.72 11.70 -0.58
CA GLY A 45 -5.18 11.79 -0.73
C GLY A 45 -5.69 13.23 -0.84
N VAL A 46 -5.15 14.14 -0.03
CA VAL A 46 -5.50 15.58 -0.09
C VAL A 46 -5.11 16.18 -1.45
N PHE A 47 -3.90 15.93 -1.94
CA PHE A 47 -3.47 16.45 -3.23
C PHE A 47 -4.25 15.87 -4.41
N PHE A 48 -4.61 14.60 -4.35
CA PHE A 48 -5.51 14.00 -5.33
C PHE A 48 -6.90 14.64 -5.31
N ALA A 49 -7.44 14.94 -4.12
CA ALA A 49 -8.75 15.55 -3.98
C ALA A 49 -8.85 16.96 -4.60
N LEU A 50 -7.72 17.66 -4.78
CA LEU A 50 -7.70 18.97 -5.43
C LEU A 50 -8.04 18.90 -6.93
N GLY A 51 -7.84 17.75 -7.57
CA GLY A 51 -8.27 17.51 -8.96
C GLY A 51 -7.47 18.25 -10.05
N GLU A 52 -6.44 19.03 -9.70
CA GLU A 52 -5.57 19.67 -10.70
C GLU A 52 -4.34 18.81 -11.00
N TYR A 53 -3.92 18.79 -12.26
CA TYR A 53 -2.77 18.01 -12.75
C TYR A 53 -1.50 18.13 -11.89
N LYS A 54 -1.15 19.37 -11.48
CA LYS A 54 0.04 19.63 -10.68
C LYS A 54 -0.06 18.96 -9.31
N TYR A 55 -1.24 18.99 -8.69
CA TYR A 55 -1.48 18.37 -7.39
C TYR A 55 -1.62 16.86 -7.51
N SER A 56 -2.24 16.32 -8.56
CA SER A 56 -2.30 14.87 -8.79
C SER A 56 -0.91 14.23 -8.90
N ASN A 57 0.03 14.87 -9.61
CA ASN A 57 1.42 14.39 -9.68
C ASN A 57 2.15 14.49 -8.33
N ALA A 58 1.94 15.58 -7.58
CA ALA A 58 2.50 15.71 -6.24
C ALA A 58 1.92 14.64 -5.29
N GLY A 59 0.62 14.37 -5.37
CA GLY A 59 -0.08 13.33 -4.62
C GLY A 59 0.44 11.94 -4.93
N ALA A 60 0.65 11.62 -6.22
CA ALA A 60 1.24 10.36 -6.64
C ALA A 60 2.67 10.18 -6.09
N PHE A 61 3.48 11.23 -6.10
CA PHE A 61 4.82 11.18 -5.55
C PHE A 61 4.83 11.00 -4.02
N CYS A 62 3.96 11.73 -3.30
CA CYS A 62 3.74 11.52 -1.87
C CYS A 62 3.29 10.08 -1.57
N PHE A 63 2.41 9.51 -2.39
CA PHE A 63 1.96 8.12 -2.23
C PHE A 63 3.11 7.13 -2.42
N VAL A 64 3.94 7.32 -3.46
CA VAL A 64 5.12 6.47 -3.68
C VAL A 64 6.09 6.51 -2.49
N ILE A 65 6.30 7.70 -1.91
CA ILE A 65 7.10 7.82 -0.68
C ILE A 65 6.44 7.05 0.46
N SER A 66 5.12 7.18 0.65
CA SER A 66 4.37 6.46 1.66
C SER A 66 4.53 4.93 1.50
N ASN A 67 4.34 4.41 0.29
CA ASN A 67 4.47 2.98 -0.02
C ASN A 67 5.90 2.45 0.17
N PHE A 68 6.90 3.31 -0.06
CA PHE A 68 8.28 2.96 0.22
C PHE A 68 8.59 2.92 1.73
N LEU A 69 8.02 3.86 2.51
CA LEU A 69 8.21 3.95 3.96
C LEU A 69 7.63 2.75 4.71
N ASP A 70 6.56 2.14 4.20
CA ASP A 70 6.00 0.85 4.63
C ASP A 70 7.09 -0.25 4.71
N HIS A 71 7.69 -0.55 3.56
CA HIS A 71 8.73 -1.56 3.47
C HIS A 71 9.95 -1.22 4.33
N ALA A 72 10.26 0.07 4.44
CA ALA A 72 11.39 0.55 5.22
C ALA A 72 11.17 0.38 6.73
N ASP A 73 9.96 0.58 7.25
CA ASP A 73 9.66 0.43 8.66
C ASP A 73 9.73 -1.04 9.12
N GLY A 74 9.23 -1.96 8.28
CA GLY A 74 9.25 -3.39 8.54
C GLY A 74 10.67 -3.96 8.49
N GLU A 75 11.49 -3.50 7.55
CA GLU A 75 12.92 -3.86 7.51
C GLU A 75 13.70 -3.24 8.67
N LEU A 76 13.40 -2.01 9.10
CA LEU A 76 14.03 -1.39 10.26
C LEU A 76 13.68 -2.14 11.55
N ALA A 77 12.42 -2.52 11.74
CA ALA A 77 11.98 -3.30 12.89
C ALA A 77 12.71 -4.64 13.00
N ARG A 78 12.90 -5.32 11.86
CA ARG A 78 13.70 -6.57 11.78
C ARG A 78 15.18 -6.33 12.06
N LEU A 79 15.76 -5.24 11.55
CA LEU A 79 17.17 -4.90 11.76
C LEU A 79 17.48 -4.53 13.22
N LYS A 80 16.54 -3.88 13.90
CA LYS A 80 16.68 -3.44 15.30
C LYS A 80 16.14 -4.46 16.31
N ASN A 81 15.59 -5.59 15.86
CA ASN A 81 14.85 -6.54 16.71
C ASN A 81 13.74 -5.87 17.54
N GLN A 82 13.10 -4.83 16.99
CA GLN A 82 12.03 -4.04 17.62
C GLN A 82 10.65 -4.41 17.05
N VAL A 83 10.42 -5.70 16.77
CA VAL A 83 9.12 -6.18 16.28
C VAL A 83 8.19 -6.30 17.49
N THR A 84 7.19 -5.42 17.58
CA THR A 84 6.20 -5.42 18.66
C THR A 84 4.78 -5.62 18.11
N SER A 85 3.90 -6.22 18.91
CA SER A 85 2.50 -6.43 18.53
C SER A 85 1.75 -5.11 18.31
N GLU A 86 2.04 -4.10 19.14
CA GLU A 86 1.45 -2.76 19.02
C GLU A 86 1.90 -2.05 17.74
N GLY A 87 3.20 -2.11 17.42
CA GLY A 87 3.74 -1.54 16.19
C GLY A 87 3.12 -2.20 14.95
N HIS A 88 2.93 -3.52 14.97
CA HIS A 88 2.28 -4.23 13.87
C HIS A 88 0.79 -3.88 13.70
N ILE A 89 0.07 -3.57 14.78
CA ILE A 89 -1.31 -3.06 14.68
C ILE A 89 -1.32 -1.64 14.11
N PHE A 90 -0.38 -0.79 14.57
CA PHE A 90 -0.27 0.59 14.08
C PHE A 90 0.07 0.66 12.60
N ASP A 91 0.97 -0.20 12.14
CA ASP A 91 1.27 -0.43 10.73
C ASP A 91 -0.01 -0.82 9.98
N LEU A 92 -0.68 -1.91 10.37
CA LEU A 92 -1.93 -2.38 9.75
C LEU A 92 -3.02 -1.29 9.61
N ILE A 93 -3.18 -0.44 10.63
CA ILE A 93 -4.14 0.68 10.59
C ILE A 93 -3.66 1.76 9.61
N SER A 94 -2.38 2.12 9.66
CA SER A 94 -1.80 3.13 8.78
C SER A 94 -1.97 2.73 7.31
N ASP A 95 -1.74 1.48 6.97
CA ASP A 95 -1.87 0.91 5.62
C ASP A 95 -3.28 1.04 5.09
N ALA A 96 -4.26 0.64 5.90
CA ALA A 96 -5.66 0.72 5.55
C ALA A 96 -6.07 2.18 5.31
N LEU A 97 -5.66 3.09 6.22
CA LEU A 97 -5.96 4.51 6.09
C LEU A 97 -5.33 5.11 4.84
N VAL A 98 -4.04 4.88 4.60
CA VAL A 98 -3.33 5.41 3.42
C VAL A 98 -4.02 5.00 2.12
N ASN A 99 -4.40 3.73 1.99
CA ASN A 99 -5.13 3.24 0.81
C ASN A 99 -6.53 3.86 0.69
N ILE A 100 -7.29 3.98 1.80
CA ILE A 100 -8.60 4.63 1.79
C ILE A 100 -8.49 6.09 1.36
N PHE A 101 -7.54 6.84 1.94
CA PHE A 101 -7.33 8.25 1.61
C PHE A 101 -6.87 8.44 0.16
N LEU A 102 -6.02 7.56 -0.37
CA LEU A 102 -5.62 7.57 -1.77
C LEU A 102 -6.85 7.48 -2.70
N PHE A 103 -7.65 6.42 -2.56
CA PHE A 103 -8.77 6.18 -3.48
C PHE A 103 -9.92 7.17 -3.28
N LEU A 104 -10.18 7.60 -2.04
CA LEU A 104 -11.14 8.65 -1.76
C LEU A 104 -10.69 9.98 -2.37
N GLY A 105 -9.41 10.33 -2.23
CA GLY A 105 -8.83 11.53 -2.83
C GLY A 105 -8.95 11.52 -4.35
N LEU A 106 -8.58 10.41 -5.00
CA LEU A 106 -8.77 10.22 -6.45
C LEU A 106 -10.23 10.38 -6.86
N GLY A 107 -11.16 9.76 -6.12
CA GLY A 107 -12.59 9.86 -6.38
C GLY A 107 -13.13 11.29 -6.27
N ILE A 108 -12.70 12.04 -5.25
CA ILE A 108 -13.10 13.44 -5.06
C ILE A 108 -12.50 14.32 -6.18
N GLY A 109 -11.21 14.17 -6.49
CA GLY A 109 -10.54 14.95 -7.53
C GLY A 109 -11.18 14.77 -8.91
N LEU A 110 -11.70 13.57 -9.18
CA LEU A 110 -12.37 13.23 -10.43
C LEU A 110 -13.85 13.65 -10.49
N MET A 111 -14.42 14.24 -9.43
CA MET A 111 -15.84 14.65 -9.44
C MET A 111 -16.17 15.73 -10.48
N GLN A 112 -15.18 16.49 -10.93
CA GLN A 112 -15.37 17.51 -11.97
C GLN A 112 -15.38 16.93 -13.39
N THR A 113 -15.11 15.63 -13.55
CA THR A 113 -15.13 14.92 -14.83
C THR A 113 -16.53 14.39 -15.17
N SER A 114 -16.65 13.61 -16.25
CA SER A 114 -17.89 12.94 -16.66
C SER A 114 -18.46 11.96 -15.62
N LEU A 115 -17.67 11.53 -14.64
CA LEU A 115 -18.12 10.66 -13.55
C LEU A 115 -18.99 11.38 -12.51
N GLY A 116 -18.81 12.69 -12.33
CA GLY A 116 -19.54 13.44 -11.30
C GLY A 116 -19.39 12.82 -9.91
N VAL A 117 -20.50 12.78 -9.15
CA VAL A 117 -20.56 12.19 -7.81
C VAL A 117 -20.25 10.68 -7.80
N TYR A 118 -20.39 9.98 -8.93
CA TYR A 118 -20.05 8.56 -8.98
C TYR A 118 -18.55 8.31 -8.79
N ALA A 119 -17.67 9.27 -9.11
CA ALA A 119 -16.24 9.15 -8.87
C ALA A 119 -15.91 8.96 -7.39
N SER A 120 -16.57 9.70 -6.49
CA SER A 120 -16.31 9.57 -5.05
C SER A 120 -16.81 8.22 -4.51
N LEU A 121 -17.96 7.74 -4.99
CA LEU A 121 -18.47 6.40 -4.67
C LEU A 121 -17.52 5.30 -5.16
N MET A 122 -16.99 5.44 -6.37
CA MET A 122 -15.98 4.55 -6.93
C MET A 122 -14.71 4.51 -6.07
N GLY A 123 -14.26 5.68 -5.59
CA GLY A 123 -13.16 5.82 -4.65
C GLY A 123 -13.41 5.11 -3.32
N VAL A 124 -14.59 5.28 -2.72
CA VAL A 124 -14.98 4.60 -1.48
C VAL A 124 -15.00 3.08 -1.68
N ILE A 125 -15.57 2.60 -2.78
CA ILE A 125 -15.65 1.15 -3.09
C ILE A 125 -14.24 0.58 -3.27
N ALA A 126 -13.40 1.23 -4.08
CA ALA A 126 -12.03 0.78 -4.34
C ALA A 126 -11.20 0.79 -3.05
N GLY A 127 -11.18 1.91 -2.33
CA GLY A 127 -10.41 2.07 -1.08
C GLY A 127 -10.83 1.07 0.00
N SER A 128 -12.14 0.90 0.22
CA SER A 128 -12.65 -0.07 1.19
C SER A 128 -12.32 -1.51 0.81
N SER A 129 -12.37 -1.83 -0.50
CA SER A 129 -12.02 -3.16 -0.99
C SER A 129 -10.55 -3.47 -0.81
N VAL A 130 -9.65 -2.51 -1.12
CA VAL A 130 -8.20 -2.67 -0.93
C VAL A 130 -7.85 -2.82 0.55
N ALA A 131 -8.44 -1.99 1.42
CA ALA A 131 -8.26 -2.11 2.86
C ALA A 131 -8.74 -3.48 3.39
N ALA A 132 -9.87 -3.97 2.90
CA ALA A 132 -10.38 -5.30 3.25
C ALA A 132 -9.45 -6.42 2.75
N ILE A 133 -8.95 -6.35 1.51
CA ILE A 133 -7.96 -7.31 0.97
C ILE A 133 -6.74 -7.37 1.89
N PHE A 134 -6.20 -6.21 2.27
CA PHE A 134 -5.02 -6.13 3.11
C PHE A 134 -5.27 -6.76 4.50
N PHE A 135 -6.38 -6.39 5.15
CA PHE A 135 -6.76 -6.96 6.44
C PHE A 135 -6.93 -8.49 6.39
N MET A 136 -7.59 -8.99 5.34
CA MET A 136 -7.80 -10.42 5.14
C MET A 136 -6.48 -11.14 4.89
N ARG A 137 -5.58 -10.59 4.07
CA ARG A 137 -4.24 -11.14 3.85
C ARG A 137 -3.43 -11.22 5.14
N ASN A 138 -3.40 -10.15 5.92
CA ASN A 138 -2.71 -10.16 7.21
C ASN A 138 -3.31 -11.22 8.16
N SER A 139 -4.62 -11.42 8.12
CA SER A 139 -5.30 -12.48 8.89
C SER A 139 -4.93 -13.89 8.42
N ILE A 140 -4.80 -14.12 7.10
CA ILE A 140 -4.30 -15.38 6.55
C ILE A 140 -2.86 -15.62 7.00
N GLU A 141 -1.98 -14.62 6.88
CA GLU A 141 -0.57 -14.72 7.29
C GLU A 141 -0.40 -15.13 8.76
N LYS A 142 -1.23 -14.58 9.65
CA LYS A 142 -1.23 -14.93 11.08
C LYS A 142 -1.68 -16.37 11.33
N ASN A 143 -2.63 -16.88 10.55
CA ASN A 143 -3.22 -18.21 10.77
C ASN A 143 -2.34 -19.35 10.23
N ILE A 144 -1.86 -19.25 8.99
CA ILE A 144 -1.14 -20.34 8.32
C ILE A 144 0.38 -20.11 8.23
N GLY A 145 0.86 -18.96 8.72
CA GLY A 145 2.26 -18.56 8.70
C GLY A 145 2.69 -17.93 7.37
N LYS A 146 3.56 -16.93 7.47
CA LYS A 146 4.02 -16.07 6.36
C LYS A 146 4.62 -16.82 5.15
N LYS A 147 5.16 -18.03 5.35
CA LYS A 147 5.68 -18.86 4.24
C LYS A 147 4.58 -19.56 3.44
N ASN A 148 3.47 -19.93 4.07
CA ASN A 148 2.38 -20.67 3.43
C ASN A 148 1.30 -19.74 2.86
N ALA A 149 1.19 -18.52 3.40
CA ALA A 149 0.29 -17.47 2.92
C ALA A 149 0.82 -16.71 1.69
N ARG A 150 2.07 -16.96 1.29
CA ARG A 150 2.67 -16.31 0.11
C ARG A 150 1.98 -16.78 -1.15
N GLN A 151 1.40 -15.83 -1.88
CA GLN A 151 0.95 -16.08 -3.24
C GLN A 151 2.15 -16.25 -4.18
N PRO A 152 2.01 -17.02 -5.27
CA PRO A 152 3.08 -17.14 -6.26
C PRO A 152 3.32 -15.80 -6.95
N HIS A 153 4.36 -15.07 -6.52
CA HIS A 153 4.88 -13.92 -7.25
C HIS A 153 5.54 -14.38 -8.54
N LYS A 154 5.04 -13.93 -9.69
CA LYS A 154 5.82 -13.99 -10.92
C LYS A 154 6.88 -12.89 -10.85
N SER A 155 8.14 -13.30 -10.68
CA SER A 155 9.32 -12.42 -10.84
C SER A 155 9.57 -11.35 -9.76
N GLY A 156 8.97 -11.48 -8.57
CA GLY A 156 9.27 -10.58 -7.43
C GLY A 156 8.54 -9.23 -7.45
N ILE A 157 7.44 -9.14 -8.21
CA ILE A 157 6.54 -7.96 -8.26
C ILE A 157 5.24 -8.26 -7.49
N GLU A 158 4.98 -7.44 -6.48
CA GLU A 158 3.77 -7.44 -5.64
C GLU A 158 2.57 -6.84 -6.36
N ALA A 159 1.36 -7.20 -5.91
CA ALA A 159 0.16 -6.53 -6.39
C ALA A 159 0.15 -5.03 -5.99
N GLU A 160 0.77 -4.69 -4.86
CA GLU A 160 0.90 -3.31 -4.38
C GLU A 160 1.97 -2.52 -5.16
N ASP A 161 2.90 -3.20 -5.84
CA ASP A 161 3.90 -2.53 -6.70
C ASP A 161 3.25 -1.79 -7.87
N VAL A 162 2.04 -2.20 -8.28
CA VAL A 162 1.25 -1.48 -9.28
C VAL A 162 1.05 -0.02 -8.87
N LEU A 163 0.97 0.28 -7.56
CA LEU A 163 0.80 1.65 -7.07
C LEU A 163 2.06 2.51 -7.25
N TYR A 164 3.25 1.93 -7.43
CA TYR A 164 4.43 2.70 -7.84
C TYR A 164 4.31 3.29 -9.25
N THR A 165 3.37 2.79 -10.06
CA THR A 165 3.09 3.36 -11.38
C THR A 165 2.21 4.62 -11.32
N LEU A 166 1.67 4.98 -10.15
CA LEU A 166 0.79 6.14 -9.98
C LEU A 166 1.37 7.44 -10.56
N PRO A 167 2.64 7.81 -10.35
CA PRO A 167 3.19 9.03 -10.95
C PRO A 167 3.16 9.01 -12.48
N LEU A 168 3.30 7.84 -13.12
CA LEU A 168 3.17 7.71 -14.57
C LEU A 168 1.71 7.84 -14.99
N ILE A 169 0.80 7.18 -14.26
CA ILE A 169 -0.65 7.26 -14.49
C ILE A 169 -1.13 8.71 -14.43
N THR A 170 -0.76 9.45 -13.39
CA THR A 170 -1.15 10.86 -13.23
C THR A 170 -0.47 11.75 -14.25
N TYR A 171 0.79 11.46 -14.60
CA TYR A 171 1.52 12.21 -15.61
C TYR A 171 0.83 12.14 -16.98
N PHE A 172 0.31 10.97 -17.34
CA PHE A 172 -0.46 10.74 -18.57
C PHE A 172 -1.97 11.02 -18.43
N GLN A 173 -2.44 11.52 -17.27
CA GLN A 173 -3.86 11.81 -16.99
C GLN A 173 -4.77 10.58 -17.17
N LEU A 174 -4.27 9.42 -16.73
CA LEU A 174 -4.96 8.13 -16.77
C LEU A 174 -5.61 7.77 -15.43
N ASP A 175 -5.69 8.72 -14.50
CA ASP A 175 -6.29 8.59 -13.18
C ASP A 175 -7.76 8.17 -13.24
N TYR A 176 -8.51 8.64 -14.24
CA TYR A 176 -9.85 8.15 -14.55
C TYR A 176 -9.89 6.63 -14.77
N TYR A 177 -9.04 6.12 -15.67
CA TYR A 177 -9.02 4.69 -16.04
C TYR A 177 -8.49 3.85 -14.89
N PHE A 178 -7.53 4.37 -14.14
CA PHE A 178 -7.01 3.74 -12.95
C PHE A 178 -8.09 3.56 -11.88
N LEU A 179 -8.85 4.61 -11.56
CA LEU A 179 -9.94 4.51 -10.60
C LEU A 179 -11.02 3.54 -11.09
N PHE A 180 -11.40 3.62 -12.37
CA PHE A 180 -12.41 2.73 -12.96
C PHE A 180 -12.01 1.26 -12.89
N THR A 181 -10.77 0.94 -13.27
CA THR A 181 -10.26 -0.43 -13.20
C THR A 181 -10.13 -0.91 -11.76
N ALA A 182 -9.72 -0.05 -10.82
CA ALA A 182 -9.64 -0.38 -9.40
C ALA A 182 -11.02 -0.66 -8.79
N THR A 183 -12.05 0.12 -9.13
CA THR A 183 -13.41 -0.10 -8.64
C THR A 183 -13.99 -1.44 -9.09
N LEU A 184 -13.62 -1.95 -10.27
CA LEU A 184 -14.04 -3.27 -10.73
C LEU A 184 -13.14 -4.39 -10.18
N GLY A 185 -11.82 -4.20 -10.24
CA GLY A 185 -10.85 -5.23 -9.88
C GLY A 185 -10.76 -5.50 -8.39
N ALA A 186 -10.73 -4.46 -7.55
CA ALA A 186 -10.51 -4.61 -6.12
C ALA A 186 -11.64 -5.39 -5.41
N PRO A 187 -12.94 -5.15 -5.67
CA PRO A 187 -14.00 -5.96 -5.07
C PRO A 187 -13.95 -7.44 -5.51
N ILE A 188 -13.68 -7.70 -6.79
CA ILE A 188 -13.57 -9.07 -7.32
C ILE A 188 -12.43 -9.80 -6.61
N PHE A 189 -11.28 -9.15 -6.49
CA PHE A 189 -10.12 -9.72 -5.80
C PHE A 189 -10.38 -9.89 -4.30
N CYS A 190 -11.09 -8.96 -3.67
CA CYS A 190 -11.51 -9.07 -2.27
C CYS A 190 -12.35 -10.33 -2.03
N ILE A 191 -13.34 -10.61 -2.89
CA ILE A 191 -14.15 -11.83 -2.81
C ILE A 191 -13.27 -13.09 -2.95
N TYR A 192 -12.29 -13.08 -3.86
CA TYR A 192 -11.35 -14.18 -4.01
C TYR A 192 -10.53 -14.42 -2.74
N VAL A 193 -9.97 -13.36 -2.14
CA VAL A 193 -9.19 -13.46 -0.89
C VAL A 193 -10.05 -13.92 0.29
N ILE A 194 -11.31 -13.48 0.37
CA ILE A 194 -12.25 -13.95 1.40
C ILE A 194 -12.52 -15.46 1.25
N LYS A 195 -12.71 -15.95 0.03
CA LYS A 195 -12.89 -17.39 -0.23
C LYS A 195 -11.66 -18.18 0.21
N ASP A 196 -10.46 -17.70 -0.13
CA ASP A 196 -9.20 -18.33 0.31
C ASP A 196 -9.07 -18.34 1.84
N TYR A 197 -9.41 -17.23 2.51
CA TYR A 197 -9.41 -17.17 3.97
C TYR A 197 -10.35 -18.21 4.61
N ILE A 198 -11.59 -18.33 4.11
CA ILE A 198 -12.56 -19.30 4.62
C ILE A 198 -12.07 -20.73 4.40
N ARG A 199 -11.51 -21.02 3.21
CA ARG A 199 -10.99 -22.35 2.87
C ARG A 199 -9.81 -22.76 3.75
N LEU A 200 -8.95 -21.82 4.14
CA LEU A 200 -7.76 -22.09 4.95
C LEU A 200 -8.07 -22.14 6.46
N LYS A 201 -9.23 -21.65 6.89
CA LYS A 201 -9.69 -21.68 8.28
C LYS A 201 -10.45 -22.97 8.61
N ASN A 202 -11.10 -23.58 7.63
CA ASN A 202 -11.83 -24.85 7.74
C ASN A 202 -10.92 -26.04 7.43
#